data_AF-A0A8T2V6J5-F1
#
_entry.id   AF-A0A8T2V6J5-F1
#
_cell.length_a   1.000
_cell.length_b   1.000
_cell.length_c   1.000
_cell.angle_alpha   90.00
_cell.angle_beta   90.00
_cell.angle_gamma   90.00
#
_symmetry.space_group_name_H-M   'P 1'
#
loop_
_entity.id
_entity.type
_entity.pdbx_description
1 polymer ?
#
loop_
_entity_poly.entity_id
_entity_poly.type
_entity_poly.pdbx_seq_one_letter_code
_entity_poly.pdbx_strand_id
1 'polypeptide(L)'
;MVKKVLSLESIMYRIRGRSARGDPQKAYTKKRVKYHVKALREIRRAQKSMGILIPRLPFMRFIKEISAKLCSMMRTTSFVNVKWQTQALLCLQHKTEDFAIDFMNDAYLCVAHCHRVTLMTKDYVVVSKLRVIGV
;
A
#
# COMPACT_ATOMS: atom_id res chain seq x y z
N MET A 1 -21.67 -74.88 27.16
CA MET A 1 -20.91 -74.69 25.90
C MET A 1 -21.86 -74.03 24.92
N VAL A 2 -21.67 -72.85 24.35
CA VAL A 2 -20.50 -71.99 24.14
C VAL A 2 -20.97 -70.53 24.21
N LYS A 3 -20.19 -69.71 24.92
CA LYS A 3 -20.37 -68.27 25.12
C LYS A 3 -20.27 -67.55 23.76
N LYS A 4 -21.34 -66.94 23.25
CA LYS A 4 -21.22 -65.93 22.20
C LYS A 4 -20.83 -64.61 22.85
N VAL A 5 -19.52 -64.38 22.80
CA VAL A 5 -18.83 -63.13 23.04
C VAL A 5 -19.58 -62.01 22.30
N LEU A 6 -20.35 -61.20 23.04
CA LEU A 6 -20.78 -59.90 22.56
C LEU A 6 -19.53 -59.03 22.51
N SER A 7 -18.94 -58.98 21.31
CA SER A 7 -17.79 -58.17 20.97
C SER A 7 -17.96 -56.73 21.47
N LEU A 8 -16.90 -56.21 22.11
CA LEU A 8 -16.77 -54.82 22.56
C LEU A 8 -17.00 -53.79 21.42
N GLU A 9 -16.94 -54.23 20.16
CA GLU A 9 -17.32 -53.46 18.97
C GLU A 9 -18.78 -52.97 19.01
N SER A 10 -19.70 -53.76 19.60
CA SER A 10 -21.12 -53.39 19.70
C SER A 10 -21.38 -52.31 20.76
N ILE A 11 -20.48 -52.15 21.74
CA ILE A 11 -20.55 -51.07 22.73
C ILE A 11 -19.95 -49.78 22.16
N MET A 12 -18.92 -49.89 21.31
CA MET A 12 -18.34 -48.74 20.62
C MET A 12 -19.28 -48.09 19.59
N TYR A 13 -20.17 -48.86 18.96
CA TYR A 13 -21.14 -48.29 18.01
C TYR A 13 -22.31 -47.56 18.67
N ARG A 14 -22.52 -47.71 19.99
CA ARG A 14 -23.64 -47.08 20.73
C ARG A 14 -23.29 -45.74 21.37
N ILE A 15 -22.04 -45.29 21.28
CA ILE A 15 -21.55 -44.03 21.90
C ILE A 15 -21.31 -42.91 20.85
N ARG A 16 -21.56 -43.14 19.55
CA ARG A 16 -21.49 -42.08 18.50
C ARG A 16 -22.82 -41.43 18.17
N GLY A 17 -23.71 -41.32 19.14
CA GLY A 17 -25.08 -40.85 18.92
C GLY A 17 -25.57 -39.86 19.96
N ARG A 18 -24.74 -38.92 20.42
CA ARG A 18 -25.23 -37.81 21.27
C ARG A 18 -24.38 -36.54 21.13
N SER A 19 -25.09 -35.51 20.66
CA SER A 19 -24.82 -34.08 20.85
C SER A 19 -23.62 -33.45 20.13
N ALA A 20 -23.89 -32.96 18.93
CA ALA A 20 -23.61 -31.55 18.65
C ALA A 20 -24.71 -31.06 17.70
N ARG A 21 -25.85 -30.63 18.26
CA ARG A 21 -26.69 -29.65 17.55
C ARG A 21 -25.87 -28.37 17.51
N GLY A 22 -24.95 -28.29 16.55
CA GLY A 22 -24.29 -27.04 16.23
C GLY A 22 -25.37 -26.14 15.64
N ASP A 23 -25.71 -25.07 16.34
CA ASP A 23 -26.47 -23.98 15.76
C ASP A 23 -25.86 -23.65 14.38
N PRO A 24 -26.67 -23.37 13.35
CA PRO A 24 -26.12 -22.95 12.07
C PRO A 24 -25.29 -21.70 12.32
N GLN A 25 -23.96 -21.85 12.31
CA GLN A 25 -22.99 -20.77 12.42
C GLN A 25 -23.38 -19.75 11.36
N LYS A 26 -24.05 -18.64 11.76
CA LYS A 26 -24.42 -17.56 10.85
C LYS A 26 -23.14 -17.16 10.14
N ALA A 27 -23.04 -17.50 8.86
CA ALA A 27 -21.92 -17.08 8.04
C ALA A 27 -21.87 -15.55 8.11
N TYR A 28 -20.91 -15.00 8.84
CA TYR A 28 -20.69 -13.57 8.94
C TYR A 28 -20.29 -13.08 7.54
N THR A 29 -21.28 -12.74 6.73
CA THR A 29 -21.05 -12.16 5.41
C THR A 29 -20.38 -10.82 5.64
N LYS A 30 -19.13 -10.70 5.21
CA LYS A 30 -18.31 -9.50 5.41
C LYS A 30 -18.98 -8.34 4.66
N LYS A 31 -19.71 -7.50 5.38
CA LYS A 31 -20.49 -6.40 4.79
C LYS A 31 -19.56 -5.47 4.02
N ARG A 32 -19.85 -5.27 2.72
CA ARG A 32 -19.03 -4.41 1.86
C ARG A 32 -19.14 -2.96 2.34
N VAL A 33 -18.00 -2.39 2.74
CA VAL A 33 -17.88 -0.98 3.07
C VAL A 33 -17.95 -0.14 1.80
N LYS A 34 -18.75 0.93 1.81
CA LYS A 34 -18.85 1.88 0.68
C LYS A 34 -17.48 2.47 0.34
N TYR A 35 -17.24 2.71 -0.95
CA TYR A 35 -15.94 3.18 -1.45
C TYR A 35 -15.48 4.49 -0.80
N HIS A 36 -16.35 5.49 -0.66
CA HIS A 36 -15.99 6.76 -0.02
C HIS A 36 -15.54 6.59 1.44
N VAL A 37 -16.10 5.62 2.17
CA VAL A 37 -15.71 5.33 3.57
C VAL A 37 -14.33 4.68 3.62
N LYS A 38 -14.00 3.82 2.64
CA LYS A 38 -12.67 3.23 2.52
C LYS A 38 -11.62 4.29 2.19
N ALA A 39 -11.88 5.13 1.19
CA ALA A 39 -10.98 6.21 0.79
C ALA A 39 -10.70 7.19 1.95
N LEU A 40 -11.74 7.62 2.67
CA LEU A 40 -11.55 8.50 3.84
C LEU A 40 -10.74 7.84 4.97
N ARG A 41 -10.88 6.52 5.13
CA ARG A 41 -10.07 5.77 6.11
C ARG A 41 -8.60 5.72 5.68
N GLU A 42 -8.34 5.49 4.40
CA GLU A 42 -6.99 5.47 3.84
C GLU A 42 -6.32 6.84 3.96
N ILE A 43 -7.02 7.92 3.63
CA ILE A 43 -6.53 9.31 3.79
C ILE A 43 -6.14 9.57 5.25
N ARG A 44 -7.03 9.30 6.20
CA ARG A 44 -6.74 9.51 7.64
C ARG A 44 -5.59 8.65 8.13
N ARG A 45 -5.47 7.41 7.63
CA ARG A 45 -4.36 6.52 7.96
C ARG A 45 -3.04 7.10 7.44
N ALA A 46 -2.99 7.49 6.17
CA ALA A 46 -1.82 8.06 5.53
C ALA A 46 -1.39 9.38 6.19
N GLN A 47 -2.33 10.25 6.55
CA GLN A 47 -2.03 11.51 7.25
C GLN A 47 -1.53 11.31 8.69
N LYS A 48 -1.99 10.25 9.37
CA LYS A 48 -1.55 9.93 10.74
C LYS A 48 -0.15 9.32 10.77
N SER A 49 0.22 8.54 9.76
CA SER A 49 1.52 7.88 9.69
C SER A 49 2.46 8.59 8.72
N MET A 50 3.57 9.13 9.19
CA MET A 50 4.63 9.72 8.34
C MET A 50 5.61 8.65 7.84
N GLY A 51 5.09 7.50 7.42
CA GLY A 51 5.89 6.43 6.85
C GLY A 51 6.09 6.62 5.36
N ILE A 52 7.19 6.08 4.85
CA ILE A 52 7.47 5.99 3.42
C ILE A 52 6.35 5.22 2.72
N LEU A 53 5.80 5.79 1.64
CA LEU A 53 4.71 5.24 0.85
C LEU A 53 5.22 4.43 -0.34
N ILE A 54 6.34 4.82 -0.95
CA ILE A 54 6.93 4.10 -2.09
C ILE A 54 7.82 2.96 -1.56
N PRO A 55 7.73 1.74 -2.12
CA PRO A 55 8.62 0.67 -1.70
C PRO A 55 10.10 1.03 -1.93
N ARG A 56 10.95 0.82 -0.92
CA ARG A 56 12.37 1.25 -0.92
C ARG A 56 13.20 0.63 -2.05
N LEU A 57 12.98 -0.64 -2.37
CA LEU A 57 13.76 -1.37 -3.38
C LEU A 57 13.61 -0.80 -4.81
N PRO A 58 12.39 -0.62 -5.36
CA PRO A 58 12.24 -0.01 -6.68
C PRO A 58 12.75 1.43 -6.73
N PHE A 59 12.54 2.22 -5.67
CA PHE A 59 13.05 3.60 -5.60
C PHE A 59 14.59 3.64 -5.64
N MET A 60 15.25 2.75 -4.88
CA MET A 60 16.71 2.62 -4.92
C MET A 60 17.21 2.19 -6.31
N ARG A 61 16.53 1.25 -6.99
CA ARG A 61 16.90 0.83 -8.35
C ARG A 61 16.78 2.00 -9.33
N PHE A 62 15.71 2.78 -9.21
CA PHE A 62 15.47 3.97 -10.02
C PHE A 62 16.56 5.04 -9.84
N ILE A 63 16.96 5.33 -8.60
CA ILE A 63 18.08 6.28 -8.35
C ILE A 63 19.37 5.77 -8.98
N LYS A 64 19.67 4.48 -8.85
CA LYS A 64 20.88 3.89 -9.44
C LYS A 64 20.86 3.99 -10.96
N GLU A 65 19.71 3.72 -11.59
CA GLU A 65 19.52 3.88 -13.03
C GLU A 65 19.76 5.33 -13.49
N ILE A 66 19.19 6.32 -12.80
CA ILE A 66 19.42 7.75 -13.11
C ILE A 66 20.90 8.09 -12.95
N SER A 67 21.53 7.66 -11.85
CA SER A 67 22.94 7.96 -11.59
C SER A 67 23.86 7.38 -12.68
N ALA A 68 23.56 6.19 -13.18
CA ALA A 68 24.28 5.57 -14.29
C ALA A 68 24.08 6.34 -15.61
N LYS A 69 22.84 6.77 -15.91
CA LYS A 69 22.54 7.60 -17.10
C LYS A 69 23.29 8.94 -17.06
N LEU A 70 23.29 9.61 -15.91
CA LEU A 70 24.01 10.89 -15.72
C LEU A 70 25.53 10.72 -15.87
N CYS A 71 26.09 9.64 -15.31
CA CYS A 71 27.51 9.31 -15.47
C CYS A 71 27.88 9.07 -16.94
N SER A 72 27.06 8.33 -17.68
CA SER A 72 27.28 8.08 -19.11
C SER A 72 27.24 9.38 -19.91
N MET A 73 26.28 10.27 -19.62
CA MET A 73 26.12 11.55 -20.30
C MET A 73 27.30 12.50 -20.08
N MET A 74 27.87 12.55 -18.86
CA MET A 74 28.94 13.47 -18.51
C MET A 74 30.36 13.00 -18.93
N ARG A 75 30.49 11.86 -19.63
CA ARG A 75 31.75 11.25 -20.15
C ARG A 75 32.98 11.34 -19.23
N THR A 76 32.77 11.42 -17.93
CA THR A 76 33.87 11.56 -16.97
C THR A 76 34.20 10.18 -16.44
N THR A 77 35.38 9.67 -16.82
CA THR A 77 35.90 8.33 -16.55
C THR A 77 35.95 7.98 -15.05
N SER A 78 35.91 8.99 -14.17
CA SER A 78 35.97 8.83 -12.71
C SER A 78 34.66 8.39 -12.04
N PHE A 79 33.50 8.48 -12.72
CA PHE A 79 32.19 8.19 -12.12
C PHE A 79 31.67 6.76 -12.36
N VAL A 80 32.45 5.88 -12.99
CA VAL A 80 32.03 4.51 -13.36
C VAL A 80 31.52 3.68 -12.16
N ASN A 81 31.87 4.08 -10.92
CA ASN A 81 31.46 3.39 -9.69
C ASN A 81 30.87 4.34 -8.63
N VAL A 82 29.79 5.08 -8.94
CA VAL A 82 29.08 5.88 -7.92
C VAL A 82 28.51 4.96 -6.83
N LYS A 83 29.03 5.11 -5.61
CA LYS A 83 28.52 4.44 -4.41
C LYS A 83 27.55 5.36 -3.70
N TRP A 84 26.40 4.80 -3.30
CA TRP A 84 25.37 5.54 -2.56
C TRP A 84 25.38 5.13 -1.09
N GLN A 85 25.36 6.13 -0.20
CA GLN A 85 25.11 5.89 1.21
C GLN A 85 23.63 5.55 1.43
N THR A 86 23.34 4.59 2.31
CA THR A 86 21.96 4.18 2.64
C THR A 86 21.11 5.34 3.17
N GLN A 87 21.69 6.19 4.02
CA GLN A 87 21.01 7.37 4.57
C GLN A 87 20.71 8.43 3.49
N ALA A 88 21.60 8.59 2.51
CA ALA A 88 21.38 9.51 1.40
C ALA A 88 20.21 9.06 0.53
N LEU A 89 20.12 7.76 0.21
CA LEU A 89 18.99 7.19 -0.53
C LEU A 89 17.66 7.37 0.23
N LEU A 90 17.68 7.20 1.55
CA LEU A 90 16.52 7.39 2.41
C LEU A 90 16.07 8.86 2.43
N CYS A 91 17.02 9.79 2.55
CA CYS A 91 16.76 11.23 2.53
C CYS A 91 16.16 11.67 1.19
N LEU A 92 16.75 11.22 0.08
CA LEU A 92 16.20 11.45 -1.26
C LEU A 92 14.76 10.95 -1.36
N GLN A 93 14.49 9.76 -0.83
CA GLN A 93 13.14 9.20 -0.87
C GLN A 93 12.13 10.05 -0.11
N HIS A 94 12.43 10.40 1.15
CA HIS A 94 11.55 11.27 1.94
C HIS A 94 11.31 12.59 1.22
N LYS A 95 12.37 13.25 0.74
CA LYS A 95 12.23 14.54 0.08
C LYS A 95 11.38 14.46 -1.20
N THR A 96 11.53 13.40 -1.98
CA THR A 96 10.71 13.18 -3.18
C THR A 96 9.24 12.91 -2.87
N GLU A 97 8.95 12.16 -1.81
CA GLU A 97 7.58 11.87 -1.39
C GLU A 97 6.92 13.12 -0.80
N ASP A 98 7.63 13.86 0.05
CA ASP A 98 7.15 15.13 0.61
C ASP A 98 6.81 16.13 -0.51
N PHE A 99 7.71 16.28 -1.49
CA PHE A 99 7.47 17.15 -2.65
C PHE A 99 6.22 16.72 -3.43
N ALA A 100 6.04 15.41 -3.65
CA ALA A 100 4.88 14.90 -4.37
C ALA A 100 3.58 15.14 -3.57
N ILE A 101 3.59 14.96 -2.25
CA ILE A 101 2.45 15.22 -1.37
C ILE A 101 2.06 16.70 -1.41
N ASP A 102 3.03 17.60 -1.25
CA ASP A 102 2.81 19.04 -1.31
C ASP A 102 2.24 19.45 -2.67
N PHE A 103 2.79 18.91 -3.75
CA PHE A 103 2.29 19.17 -5.10
C PHE A 103 0.84 18.68 -5.28
N MET A 104 0.51 17.49 -4.75
CA MET A 104 -0.84 16.93 -4.82
C MET A 104 -1.84 17.74 -3.99
N ASN A 105 -1.43 18.29 -2.84
CA ASN A 105 -2.27 19.15 -2.02
C ASN A 105 -2.64 20.44 -2.78
N ASP A 106 -1.68 21.08 -3.45
CA ASP A 106 -1.96 22.26 -4.29
C ASP A 106 -2.90 21.92 -5.46
N ALA A 107 -2.69 20.78 -6.11
CA ALA A 107 -3.55 20.32 -7.20
C ALA A 107 -4.98 20.04 -6.69
N TYR A 108 -5.11 19.55 -5.46
CA TYR A 108 -6.41 19.34 -4.84
C TYR A 108 -7.16 20.65 -4.56
N LEU A 109 -6.46 21.75 -4.23
CA LEU A 109 -7.10 23.07 -4.10
C LEU A 109 -7.69 23.54 -5.43
N CYS A 110 -7.01 23.29 -6.55
CA CYS A 110 -7.51 23.59 -7.89
C CYS A 110 -8.75 22.76 -8.25
N VAL A 111 -8.77 21.48 -7.84
CA VAL A 111 -9.93 20.60 -7.99
C VAL A 111 -11.13 21.12 -7.20
N ALA A 112 -10.92 21.51 -5.94
CA ALA A 112 -11.95 22.06 -5.07
C ALA A 112 -12.51 23.39 -5.61
N HIS A 113 -11.65 24.26 -6.15
CA HIS A 113 -12.06 25.48 -6.85
C HIS A 113 -13.00 25.21 -8.03
N CYS A 114 -12.83 24.06 -8.71
CA CYS A 114 -13.70 23.64 -9.81
C CYS A 114 -14.92 22.81 -9.38
N HIS A 115 -15.23 22.73 -8.07
CA HIS A 115 -16.31 21.90 -7.50
C HIS A 115 -16.24 20.41 -7.89
N ARG A 116 -15.05 19.89 -8.15
CA ARG A 116 -14.80 18.47 -8.42
C ARG A 116 -14.21 17.79 -7.20
N VAL A 117 -14.24 16.46 -7.18
CA VAL A 117 -13.60 15.63 -6.13
C VAL A 117 -12.41 14.85 -6.70
N THR A 118 -12.42 14.56 -8.01
CA THR A 118 -11.39 13.77 -8.68
C THR A 118 -10.30 14.65 -9.28
N LEU A 119 -9.04 14.36 -8.93
CA LEU A 119 -7.86 14.96 -9.54
C LEU A 119 -7.72 14.56 -11.02
N MET A 120 -7.40 15.53 -11.87
CA MET A 120 -7.17 15.34 -13.30
C MET A 120 -5.82 15.96 -13.72
N THR A 121 -5.29 15.54 -14.87
CA THR A 121 -4.01 16.05 -15.41
C THR A 121 -4.01 17.56 -15.61
N LYS A 122 -5.14 18.17 -15.98
CA LYS A 122 -5.30 19.62 -16.10
C LYS A 122 -4.99 20.36 -14.78
N ASP A 123 -5.32 19.76 -13.64
CA ASP A 123 -5.10 20.37 -12.33
C ASP A 123 -3.59 20.40 -12.01
N TYR A 124 -2.87 19.34 -12.38
CA TYR A 124 -1.40 19.29 -12.28
C TYR A 124 -0.72 20.32 -13.19
N VAL A 125 -1.20 20.48 -14.43
CA VAL A 125 -0.63 21.43 -15.39
C VAL A 125 -0.80 22.87 -14.88
N VAL A 126 -1.95 23.20 -14.30
CA VAL A 126 -2.18 24.53 -13.71
C VAL A 126 -1.21 24.77 -12.56
N VAL A 127 -1.11 23.84 -11.60
CA VAL A 127 -0.18 23.98 -10.47
C VAL A 127 1.27 24.05 -10.92
N SER A 128 1.66 23.24 -11.90
CA SER A 128 3.02 23.26 -12.45
C SER A 128 3.35 24.61 -13.07
N LYS A 129 2.40 25.24 -13.77
CA LYS A 129 2.60 26.58 -14.33
C LYS A 129 2.69 27.65 -13.24
N LEU A 130 1.83 27.59 -12.24
CA LEU A 130 1.81 28.55 -11.13
C LEU A 130 3.08 28.48 -10.28
N ARG A 131 3.55 27.27 -9.94
CA ARG A 131 4.77 27.08 -9.16
C ARG A 131 6.04 27.56 -9.88
N VAL A 132 6.08 27.47 -11.21
CA VAL A 132 7.20 27.99 -12.02
C VAL A 132 7.26 29.52 -12.01
N ILE A 133 6.13 30.20 -11.84
CA ILE A 133 6.04 31.67 -11.79
C ILE A 133 6.35 32.20 -10.37
N GLY A 134 6.29 31.34 -9.34
CA GLY A 134 6.49 31.68 -7.93
C GLY A 134 7.92 31.55 -7.40
N VAL A 135 8.94 31.58 -8.28
CA VAL A 135 10.38 31.67 -7.96
C VAL A 135 10.97 32.82 -8.76
#